data_AF-A0A381KLX7-F1
#
_entry.id   AF-A0A381KLX7-F1
#
_cell.length_a   1.000
_cell.length_b   1.000
_cell.length_c   1.000
_cell.angle_alpha   90.00
_cell.angle_beta   90.00
_cell.angle_gamma   90.00
#
_symmetry.space_group_name_H-M   'P 1'
#
loop_
_entity.id
_entity.type
_entity.pdbx_description
1 polymer ?
#
loop_
_entity_poly.entity_id
_entity_poly.type
_entity_poly.pdbx_seq_one_letter_code
_entity_poly.pdbx_strand_id
1 'polypeptide(L)'
;MGKTTTFDFESKAHWEIGTELGILDFETASKITGSRFTLYKGLGARLERALLNFYLDTNTKVNGYTEVIPPFMANRNSFLGTGQLPKFEEDMFKIEGLDYFMIPTSEVPLTNIHANEILKFEQLPINYTAYTPCFRSEAGSAGRDTRGLVRQHQFNKVEMVKIVAPEESYNELEKLTNNAETMLQLLNLPYRVVKICTGDLGFTASFKYDVEVWMPSYNRYVEISSCSNCEDFQARRAGIRFKRDKDSKTEYVHTLNGSGLAIGRSVAVILENYQQEDGSVVVPEVLRAYMGVSVIK
;
A
#
# COMPACT_ATOMS: atom_id res chain seq x y z
N MET A 1 15.42 6.41 13.96
CA MET A 1 15.57 5.03 13.45
C MET A 1 15.56 4.09 14.64
N GLY A 2 14.69 3.08 14.64
CA GLY A 2 14.67 2.04 15.68
C GLY A 2 15.91 1.13 15.60
N LYS A 3 16.27 0.47 16.70
CA LYS A 3 17.32 -0.57 16.69
C LYS A 3 16.82 -1.76 15.87
N THR A 4 17.62 -2.25 14.92
CA THR A 4 17.28 -3.43 14.12
C THR A 4 17.12 -4.66 15.01
N THR A 5 16.18 -5.54 14.65
CA THR A 5 15.92 -6.77 15.39
C THR A 5 17.12 -7.70 15.27
N THR A 6 17.61 -8.21 16.41
CA THR A 6 18.72 -9.15 16.51
C THR A 6 18.27 -10.40 17.26
N PHE A 7 18.69 -11.57 16.80
CA PHE A 7 18.35 -12.86 17.38
C PHE A 7 19.61 -13.53 17.95
N ASP A 8 19.44 -14.27 19.03
CA ASP A 8 20.42 -15.19 19.62
C ASP A 8 20.30 -16.63 19.07
N PHE A 9 19.36 -16.83 18.12
CA PHE A 9 19.13 -18.05 17.35
C PHE A 9 19.15 -17.77 15.84
N GLU A 10 19.17 -18.83 15.03
CA GLU A 10 19.08 -18.70 13.57
C GLU A 10 17.65 -18.33 13.14
N SER A 11 17.45 -17.07 12.73
CA SER A 11 16.15 -16.56 12.29
C SER A 11 15.73 -17.15 10.95
N LYS A 12 14.46 -17.53 10.82
CA LYS A 12 13.87 -18.03 9.57
C LYS A 12 13.26 -16.90 8.75
N ALA A 13 13.22 -17.08 7.45
CA ALA A 13 12.48 -16.19 6.56
C ALA A 13 10.96 -16.40 6.67
N HIS A 14 10.17 -15.38 6.33
CA HIS A 14 8.71 -15.44 6.45
C HIS A 14 8.05 -16.61 5.68
N TRP A 15 8.63 -17.03 4.55
CA TRP A 15 8.10 -18.17 3.77
C TRP A 15 8.35 -19.52 4.45
N GLU A 16 9.41 -19.65 5.25
CA GLU A 16 9.70 -20.86 6.02
C GLU A 16 8.82 -20.93 7.26
N ILE A 17 8.89 -19.91 8.13
CA ILE A 17 8.08 -19.87 9.36
C ILE A 17 6.58 -19.91 9.08
N GLY A 18 6.11 -19.22 8.04
CA GLY A 18 4.70 -19.25 7.66
C GLY A 18 4.23 -20.61 7.15
N THR A 19 5.11 -21.37 6.51
CA THR A 19 4.81 -22.74 6.05
C THR A 19 4.82 -23.72 7.22
N GLU A 20 5.81 -23.62 8.12
CA GLU A 20 5.93 -24.47 9.32
C GLU A 20 4.73 -24.29 10.26
N LEU A 21 4.26 -23.06 10.45
CA LEU A 21 3.05 -22.74 11.20
C LEU A 21 1.76 -23.14 10.47
N GLY A 22 1.85 -23.62 9.22
CA GLY A 22 0.69 -24.00 8.41
C GLY A 22 -0.23 -22.84 8.02
N ILE A 23 0.27 -21.60 8.09
CA ILE A 23 -0.51 -20.37 7.85
C ILE A 23 -0.33 -19.78 6.45
N LEU A 24 0.78 -20.12 5.76
CA LEU A 24 1.05 -19.77 4.36
C LEU A 24 1.19 -21.05 3.53
N ASP A 25 0.47 -21.15 2.43
CA ASP A 25 0.41 -22.32 1.56
C ASP A 25 0.64 -21.91 0.10
N PHE A 26 1.91 -21.87 -0.28
CA PHE A 26 2.35 -21.49 -1.62
C PHE A 26 2.06 -22.57 -2.67
N GLU A 27 2.16 -23.85 -2.28
CA GLU A 27 1.91 -24.98 -3.19
C GLU A 27 0.44 -25.03 -3.61
N THR A 28 -0.49 -24.91 -2.65
CA THR A 28 -1.92 -24.90 -2.96
C THR A 28 -2.30 -23.66 -3.77
N ALA A 29 -1.73 -22.49 -3.49
CA ALA A 29 -1.95 -21.30 -4.31
C ALA A 29 -1.46 -21.48 -5.76
N SER A 30 -0.28 -22.09 -5.93
CA SER A 30 0.26 -22.43 -7.25
C SER A 30 -0.65 -23.40 -8.02
N LYS A 31 -1.24 -24.37 -7.32
CA LYS A 31 -2.22 -25.30 -7.88
C LYS A 31 -3.53 -24.61 -8.29
N ILE A 32 -3.99 -23.61 -7.54
CA ILE A 32 -5.25 -22.90 -7.82
C ILE A 32 -5.08 -21.91 -8.98
N THR A 33 -4.00 -21.14 -8.99
CA THR A 33 -3.84 -20.00 -9.90
C THR A 33 -2.53 -20.07 -10.68
N GLY A 34 -1.41 -20.31 -10.00
CA GLY A 34 -0.07 -20.29 -10.57
C GLY A 34 0.95 -19.63 -9.66
N SER A 35 2.15 -19.36 -10.17
CA SER A 35 3.23 -18.72 -9.39
C SER A 35 2.84 -17.30 -8.93
N ARG A 36 3.53 -16.81 -7.89
CA ARG A 36 3.30 -15.46 -7.30
C ARG A 36 1.89 -15.24 -6.73
N PHE A 37 1.25 -16.31 -6.26
CA PHE A 37 0.08 -16.28 -5.40
C PHE A 37 0.39 -17.04 -4.11
N THR A 38 -0.29 -16.67 -3.02
CA THR A 38 -0.16 -17.33 -1.72
C THR A 38 -1.53 -17.53 -1.08
N LEU A 39 -1.78 -18.72 -0.55
CA LEU A 39 -3.00 -19.03 0.18
C LEU A 39 -2.74 -18.89 1.68
N TYR A 40 -3.53 -18.07 2.35
CA TYR A 40 -3.44 -17.86 3.78
C TYR A 40 -4.44 -18.76 4.51
N LYS A 41 -4.03 -19.34 5.63
CA LYS A 41 -4.87 -20.24 6.45
C LYS A 41 -4.85 -19.83 7.92
N GLY A 42 -5.93 -20.18 8.63
CA GLY A 42 -6.02 -20.03 10.09
C GLY A 42 -5.57 -18.67 10.60
N LEU A 43 -4.58 -18.68 11.50
CA LEU A 43 -4.05 -17.46 12.12
C LEU A 43 -3.31 -16.53 11.15
N GLY A 44 -2.77 -17.01 10.03
CA GLY A 44 -2.19 -16.13 9.01
C GLY A 44 -3.24 -15.30 8.28
N ALA A 45 -4.35 -15.94 7.89
CA ALA A 45 -5.49 -15.22 7.32
C ALA A 45 -6.09 -14.23 8.34
N ARG A 46 -6.10 -14.59 9.62
CA ARG A 46 -6.51 -13.67 10.70
C ARG A 46 -5.54 -12.50 10.87
N LEU A 47 -4.23 -12.73 10.78
CA LEU A 47 -3.20 -11.68 10.87
C LEU A 47 -3.33 -10.67 9.73
N GLU A 48 -3.53 -11.14 8.51
CA GLU A 48 -3.77 -10.28 7.35
C GLU A 48 -5.01 -9.39 7.56
N ARG A 49 -6.12 -9.97 8.01
CA ARG A 49 -7.34 -9.20 8.34
C ARG A 49 -7.16 -8.26 9.53
N ALA A 50 -6.37 -8.66 10.54
CA ALA A 50 -6.07 -7.82 11.69
C ALA A 50 -5.30 -6.56 11.28
N LEU A 51 -4.30 -6.71 10.41
CA LEU A 51 -3.54 -5.60 9.84
C LEU A 51 -4.41 -4.67 9.00
N LEU A 52 -5.25 -5.23 8.13
CA LEU A 52 -6.23 -4.47 7.35
C LEU A 52 -7.08 -3.57 8.26
N ASN A 53 -7.70 -4.16 9.29
CA ASN A 53 -8.57 -3.43 10.20
C ASN A 53 -7.80 -2.38 11.00
N PHE A 54 -6.62 -2.74 11.52
CA PHE A 54 -5.77 -1.82 12.27
C PHE A 54 -5.36 -0.59 11.44
N TYR A 55 -5.00 -0.79 10.17
CA TYR A 55 -4.63 0.28 9.25
C TYR A 55 -5.80 1.20 8.90
N LEU A 56 -6.96 0.64 8.58
CA LEU A 56 -8.18 1.43 8.32
C LEU A 56 -8.62 2.20 9.56
N ASP A 57 -8.67 1.55 10.72
CA ASP A 57 -9.05 2.18 11.98
C ASP A 57 -8.10 3.33 12.35
N THR A 58 -6.79 3.14 12.15
CA THR A 58 -5.81 4.21 12.42
C THR A 58 -5.99 5.37 11.43
N ASN A 59 -6.20 5.09 10.15
CA ASN A 59 -6.41 6.16 9.15
C ASN A 59 -7.70 6.95 9.40
N THR A 60 -8.79 6.28 9.77
CA THR A 60 -10.09 6.93 9.97
C THR A 60 -10.21 7.63 11.31
N LYS A 61 -9.77 6.99 12.40
CA LYS A 61 -9.96 7.49 13.77
C LYS A 61 -8.87 8.48 14.19
N VAL A 62 -7.65 8.35 13.64
CA VAL A 62 -6.50 9.17 14.04
C VAL A 62 -6.09 10.15 12.94
N ASN A 63 -5.98 9.67 11.69
CA ASN A 63 -5.40 10.48 10.61
C ASN A 63 -6.43 11.31 9.80
N GLY A 64 -7.73 11.18 10.10
CA GLY A 64 -8.79 12.00 9.50
C GLY A 64 -9.13 11.66 8.05
N TYR A 65 -8.91 10.41 7.62
CA TYR A 65 -9.33 9.96 6.29
C TYR A 65 -10.79 9.48 6.32
N THR A 66 -11.49 9.72 5.21
CA THR A 66 -12.79 9.09 4.95
C THR A 66 -12.58 7.71 4.35
N GLU A 67 -13.10 6.67 4.99
CA GLU A 67 -13.06 5.32 4.44
C GLU A 67 -14.09 5.13 3.33
N VAL A 68 -13.67 4.52 2.24
CA VAL A 68 -14.54 4.14 1.12
C VAL A 68 -14.21 2.75 0.61
N ILE A 69 -15.19 2.07 0.02
CA ILE A 69 -15.01 0.79 -0.67
C ILE A 69 -15.17 1.05 -2.17
N PRO A 70 -14.07 1.19 -2.94
CA PRO A 70 -14.15 1.40 -4.38
C PRO A 70 -14.40 0.09 -5.15
N PRO A 71 -14.83 0.17 -6.42
CA PRO A 71 -14.73 -0.97 -7.34
C PRO A 71 -13.29 -1.47 -7.50
N PHE A 72 -13.10 -2.79 -7.60
CA PHE A 72 -11.76 -3.41 -7.78
C PHE A 72 -11.35 -3.55 -9.26
N MET A 73 -12.16 -3.00 -10.15
CA MET A 73 -11.87 -2.82 -11.56
C MET A 73 -12.31 -1.42 -11.97
N ALA A 74 -11.60 -0.82 -12.91
CA ALA A 74 -11.92 0.51 -13.40
C ALA A 74 -11.85 0.58 -14.93
N ASN A 75 -12.49 1.60 -15.49
CA ASN A 75 -12.48 1.86 -16.92
C ASN A 75 -11.15 2.50 -17.36
N ARG A 76 -10.89 2.44 -18.67
CA ARG A 76 -9.67 3.03 -19.27
C ARG A 76 -9.45 4.49 -18.91
N ASN A 77 -10.51 5.30 -18.82
CA ASN A 77 -10.37 6.72 -18.47
C ASN A 77 -9.81 6.92 -17.06
N SER A 78 -10.20 6.10 -16.09
CA SER A 78 -9.63 6.16 -14.74
C SER A 78 -8.12 5.89 -14.75
N PHE A 79 -7.68 4.89 -15.50
CA PHE A 79 -6.26 4.57 -15.63
C PHE A 79 -5.44 5.57 -16.45
N LEU A 80 -6.08 6.26 -17.41
CA LEU A 80 -5.48 7.41 -18.09
C LEU A 80 -5.30 8.59 -17.11
N GLY A 81 -6.28 8.80 -16.23
CA GLY A 81 -6.29 9.84 -15.20
C GLY A 81 -5.12 9.71 -14.23
N THR A 82 -4.88 8.51 -13.71
CA THR A 82 -3.78 8.25 -12.74
C THR A 82 -2.45 7.86 -13.39
N GLY A 83 -2.38 7.81 -14.72
CA GLY A 83 -1.13 7.70 -15.48
C GLY A 83 -0.60 6.28 -15.72
N GLN A 84 -1.33 5.24 -15.34
CA GLN A 84 -0.99 3.86 -15.70
C GLN A 84 -1.09 3.67 -17.23
N LEU A 85 -2.14 4.21 -17.84
CA LEU A 85 -2.30 4.18 -19.29
C LEU A 85 -1.80 5.46 -19.96
N PRO A 86 -1.27 5.38 -21.20
CA PRO A 86 -1.13 4.16 -22.02
C PRO A 86 0.17 3.37 -21.77
N LYS A 87 1.11 3.93 -20.98
CA LYS A 87 2.50 3.44 -20.92
C LYS A 87 2.65 2.05 -20.30
N PHE A 88 1.85 1.73 -19.30
CA PHE A 88 1.99 0.52 -18.48
C PHE A 88 0.84 -0.47 -18.71
N GLU A 89 0.24 -0.50 -19.90
CA GLU A 89 -0.88 -1.42 -20.20
C GLU A 89 -0.49 -2.89 -20.02
N GLU A 90 0.76 -3.26 -20.32
CA GLU A 90 1.31 -4.61 -20.15
C GLU A 90 1.50 -5.02 -18.68
N ASP A 91 1.56 -4.04 -17.76
CA ASP A 91 1.72 -4.27 -16.31
C ASP A 91 0.38 -4.64 -15.63
N MET A 92 -0.71 -4.71 -16.40
CA MET A 92 -2.08 -4.77 -15.90
C MET A 92 -2.81 -6.04 -16.31
N PHE A 93 -3.74 -6.48 -15.47
CA PHE A 93 -4.72 -7.51 -15.84
C PHE A 93 -5.96 -6.87 -16.46
N LYS A 94 -6.10 -6.98 -17.78
CA LYS A 94 -7.28 -6.54 -18.54
C LYS A 94 -8.37 -7.61 -18.53
N ILE A 95 -9.63 -7.19 -18.42
CA ILE A 95 -10.77 -8.10 -18.53
C ILE A 95 -11.06 -8.38 -20.01
N GLU A 96 -11.09 -9.66 -20.38
CA GLU A 96 -11.39 -10.07 -21.75
C GLU A 96 -12.81 -9.64 -22.16
N GLY A 97 -12.94 -9.05 -23.36
CA GLY A 97 -14.22 -8.59 -23.90
C GLY A 97 -14.76 -7.28 -23.31
N LEU A 98 -14.09 -6.68 -22.32
CA LEU A 98 -14.46 -5.40 -21.71
C LEU A 98 -13.28 -4.41 -21.76
N ASP A 99 -13.56 -3.10 -21.74
CA ASP A 99 -12.52 -2.07 -21.58
C ASP A 99 -12.31 -1.71 -20.10
N TYR A 100 -12.21 -2.75 -19.28
CA TYR A 100 -11.94 -2.69 -17.84
C TYR A 100 -10.64 -3.39 -17.49
N PHE A 101 -9.99 -2.91 -16.45
CA PHE A 101 -8.79 -3.52 -15.89
C PHE A 101 -8.94 -3.68 -14.39
N MET A 102 -8.32 -4.73 -13.85
CA MET A 102 -8.17 -4.90 -12.41
C MET A 102 -7.21 -3.84 -11.87
N ILE A 103 -7.53 -3.25 -10.71
CA ILE A 103 -6.74 -2.14 -10.18
C ILE A 103 -5.41 -2.64 -9.57
N PRO A 104 -4.26 -2.00 -9.87
CA PRO A 104 -2.97 -2.30 -9.27
C PRO A 104 -2.74 -1.59 -7.92
N THR A 105 -3.70 -0.74 -7.53
CA THR A 105 -3.72 0.10 -6.32
C THR A 105 -5.08 0.79 -6.18
N SER A 106 -5.56 1.03 -4.95
CA SER A 106 -6.76 1.85 -4.71
C SER A 106 -6.60 3.30 -5.18
N GLU A 107 -5.37 3.78 -5.39
CA GLU A 107 -5.09 5.11 -5.96
C GLU A 107 -5.90 5.37 -7.24
N VAL A 108 -6.02 4.37 -8.12
CA VAL A 108 -6.75 4.50 -9.39
C VAL A 108 -8.21 4.92 -9.17
N PRO A 109 -9.04 4.13 -8.47
CA PRO A 109 -10.41 4.54 -8.24
C PRO A 109 -10.54 5.74 -7.28
N LEU A 110 -9.69 5.85 -6.25
CA LEU A 110 -9.81 6.92 -5.25
C LEU A 110 -9.53 8.31 -5.83
N THR A 111 -8.47 8.49 -6.60
CA THR A 111 -8.17 9.77 -7.24
C THR A 111 -9.26 10.14 -8.25
N ASN A 112 -9.86 9.16 -8.93
CA ASN A 112 -10.91 9.36 -9.92
C ASN A 112 -12.32 9.55 -9.33
N ILE A 113 -12.51 9.52 -8.00
CA ILE A 113 -13.82 9.85 -7.38
C ILE A 113 -14.32 11.21 -7.87
N HIS A 114 -13.41 12.18 -8.05
CA HIS A 114 -13.70 13.54 -8.46
C HIS A 114 -13.33 13.83 -9.92
N ALA A 115 -13.20 12.79 -10.76
CA ALA A 115 -12.86 12.97 -12.17
C ALA A 115 -13.86 13.88 -12.88
N ASN A 116 -13.35 14.87 -13.62
CA ASN A 116 -14.10 15.93 -14.31
C ASN A 116 -14.93 16.87 -13.43
N GLU A 117 -14.73 16.87 -12.11
CA GLU A 117 -15.42 17.77 -11.19
C GLU A 117 -14.71 19.13 -11.05
N ILE A 118 -15.49 20.14 -10.65
CA ILE A 118 -14.98 21.43 -10.16
C ILE A 118 -15.38 21.55 -8.70
N LEU A 119 -14.41 21.31 -7.81
CA LEU A 119 -14.56 21.35 -6.37
C LEU A 119 -14.62 22.79 -5.85
N LYS A 120 -15.19 22.97 -4.66
CA LYS A 120 -15.09 24.22 -3.90
C LYS A 120 -13.85 24.18 -3.01
N PHE A 121 -13.19 25.31 -2.83
CA PHE A 121 -11.97 25.40 -2.01
C PHE A 121 -12.18 24.89 -0.58
N GLU A 122 -13.34 25.13 0.02
CA GLU A 122 -13.65 24.72 1.39
C GLU A 122 -13.79 23.21 1.56
N GLN A 123 -13.84 22.44 0.46
CA GLN A 123 -13.79 20.98 0.51
C GLN A 123 -12.36 20.45 0.67
N LEU A 124 -11.34 21.26 0.39
CA LEU A 124 -9.93 20.84 0.42
C LEU A 124 -9.33 21.04 1.83
N PRO A 125 -8.47 20.13 2.31
CA PRO A 125 -8.07 18.87 1.69
C PRO A 125 -9.15 17.78 1.78
N ILE A 126 -9.29 16.97 0.73
CA ILE A 126 -10.12 15.75 0.74
C ILE A 126 -9.19 14.55 0.92
N ASN A 127 -9.44 13.75 1.95
CA ASN A 127 -8.62 12.61 2.33
C ASN A 127 -9.43 11.32 2.27
N TYR A 128 -9.05 10.37 1.42
CA TYR A 128 -9.68 9.05 1.31
C TYR A 128 -8.73 7.93 1.70
N THR A 129 -9.25 6.91 2.38
CA THR A 129 -8.55 5.64 2.60
C THR A 129 -9.40 4.47 2.14
N ALA A 130 -8.77 3.44 1.59
CA ALA A 130 -9.47 2.23 1.18
C ALA A 130 -8.54 1.02 1.21
N TYR A 131 -9.09 -0.08 1.69
CA TYR A 131 -8.55 -1.41 1.45
C TYR A 131 -8.99 -1.91 0.07
N THR A 132 -8.04 -2.44 -0.73
CA THR A 132 -8.37 -3.23 -1.92
C THR A 132 -7.36 -4.38 -2.13
N PRO A 133 -7.80 -5.48 -2.76
CA PRO A 133 -6.87 -6.36 -3.46
C PRO A 133 -6.30 -5.63 -4.68
N CYS A 134 -4.98 -5.64 -4.80
CA CYS A 134 -4.21 -5.00 -5.86
C CYS A 134 -3.64 -6.07 -6.80
N PHE A 135 -3.77 -5.84 -8.11
CA PHE A 135 -3.38 -6.80 -9.15
C PHE A 135 -2.30 -6.22 -10.07
N ARG A 136 -1.16 -6.90 -10.19
CA ARG A 136 -0.04 -6.48 -11.06
C ARG A 136 0.49 -7.67 -11.85
N SER A 137 0.70 -7.50 -13.15
CA SER A 137 1.27 -8.58 -13.98
C SER A 137 2.73 -8.85 -13.65
N GLU A 138 3.42 -7.92 -12.98
CA GLU A 138 4.84 -8.01 -12.61
C GLU A 138 5.74 -8.34 -13.82
N ALA A 139 5.35 -7.87 -15.00
CA ALA A 139 6.12 -8.01 -16.23
C ALA A 139 7.55 -7.47 -16.02
N GLY A 140 8.56 -8.22 -16.48
CA GLY A 140 9.97 -7.85 -16.31
C GLY A 140 10.59 -8.17 -14.94
N SER A 141 9.85 -8.72 -13.97
CA SER A 141 10.39 -9.11 -12.65
C SER A 141 10.98 -10.53 -12.59
N ALA A 142 11.51 -11.04 -13.70
CA ALA A 142 12.08 -12.38 -13.78
C ALA A 142 13.27 -12.54 -12.81
N GLY A 143 13.23 -13.56 -11.95
CA GLY A 143 14.32 -13.89 -11.01
C GLY A 143 14.42 -13.02 -9.76
N ARG A 144 13.64 -11.94 -9.62
CA ARG A 144 13.63 -11.09 -8.41
C ARG A 144 12.49 -11.47 -7.47
N ASP A 145 12.79 -11.55 -6.17
CA ASP A 145 11.83 -11.82 -5.08
C ASP A 145 10.86 -12.96 -5.45
N THR A 146 11.42 -14.12 -5.80
CA THR A 146 10.65 -15.26 -6.32
C THR A 146 9.97 -16.09 -5.23
N ARG A 147 10.36 -15.90 -3.97
CA ARG A 147 9.81 -16.60 -2.79
C ARG A 147 9.11 -15.62 -1.85
N GLY A 148 8.09 -16.10 -1.16
CA GLY A 148 7.40 -15.35 -0.11
C GLY A 148 6.39 -14.32 -0.62
N LEU A 149 6.14 -13.31 0.20
CA LEU A 149 5.01 -12.37 0.09
C LEU A 149 5.40 -10.99 -0.48
N VAL A 150 6.70 -10.72 -0.67
CA VAL A 150 7.19 -9.37 -1.02
C VAL A 150 6.73 -8.93 -2.42
N ARG A 151 6.61 -9.88 -3.36
CA ARG A 151 6.19 -9.67 -4.75
C ARG A 151 5.20 -10.74 -5.20
N GLN A 152 3.94 -10.36 -5.35
CA GLN A 152 2.82 -11.22 -5.73
C GLN A 152 2.02 -10.58 -6.86
N HIS A 153 1.34 -11.38 -7.68
CA HIS A 153 0.39 -10.86 -8.68
C HIS A 153 -0.84 -10.25 -8.02
N GLN A 154 -1.28 -10.80 -6.89
CA GLN A 154 -2.33 -10.28 -6.05
C GLN A 154 -1.78 -10.02 -4.65
N PHE A 155 -1.97 -8.81 -4.14
CA PHE A 155 -1.63 -8.47 -2.76
C PHE A 155 -2.63 -7.47 -2.19
N ASN A 156 -2.75 -7.43 -0.88
CA ASN A 156 -3.68 -6.56 -0.18
C ASN A 156 -2.98 -5.27 0.29
N LYS A 157 -3.65 -4.12 0.12
CA LYS A 157 -3.10 -2.82 0.52
C LYS A 157 -4.19 -1.90 1.07
N VAL A 158 -3.84 -1.14 2.11
CA VAL A 158 -4.61 0.04 2.51
C VAL A 158 -3.94 1.26 1.89
N GLU A 159 -4.70 2.02 1.11
CA GLU A 159 -4.24 3.24 0.45
C GLU A 159 -4.66 4.47 1.22
N MET A 160 -3.87 5.54 1.10
CA MET A 160 -4.22 6.90 1.49
C MET A 160 -4.09 7.78 0.26
N VAL A 161 -5.15 8.51 -0.10
CA VAL A 161 -5.16 9.49 -1.20
C VAL A 161 -5.56 10.84 -0.64
N LYS A 162 -4.87 11.90 -1.07
CA LYS A 162 -5.22 13.29 -0.75
C LYS A 162 -5.40 14.10 -2.02
N ILE A 163 -6.45 14.92 -2.03
CA ILE A 163 -6.71 15.93 -3.06
C ILE A 163 -6.69 17.29 -2.36
N VAL A 164 -5.76 18.15 -2.76
CA VAL A 164 -5.36 19.32 -1.96
C VAL A 164 -5.16 20.54 -2.83
N ALA A 165 -5.16 21.72 -2.20
CA ALA A 165 -4.78 22.96 -2.88
C ALA A 165 -3.27 22.94 -3.21
N PRO A 166 -2.83 23.49 -4.36
CA PRO A 166 -1.42 23.43 -4.79
C PRO A 166 -0.41 23.86 -3.72
N GLU A 167 -0.70 24.97 -3.03
CA GLU A 167 0.14 25.56 -2.00
C GLU A 167 0.38 24.66 -0.78
N GLU A 168 -0.51 23.70 -0.49
CA GLU A 168 -0.40 22.80 0.65
C GLU A 168 0.24 21.45 0.31
N SER A 169 0.43 21.14 -0.97
CA SER A 169 0.76 19.77 -1.40
C SER A 169 2.02 19.19 -0.77
N TYR A 170 3.10 19.95 -0.64
CA TYR A 170 4.33 19.46 -0.02
C TYR A 170 4.20 19.31 1.51
N ASN A 171 3.43 20.15 2.18
CA ASN A 171 3.10 19.99 3.59
C ASN A 171 2.25 18.73 3.81
N GLU A 172 1.29 18.49 2.91
CA GLU A 172 0.42 17.30 2.94
C GLU A 172 1.18 16.00 2.64
N LEU A 173 2.27 16.06 1.86
CA LEU A 173 3.19 14.94 1.63
C LEU A 173 3.93 14.54 2.91
N GLU A 174 4.43 15.51 3.68
CA GLU A 174 5.08 15.24 4.97
C GLU A 174 4.07 14.58 5.92
N LYS A 175 2.83 15.10 6.01
CA LYS A 175 1.77 14.48 6.83
C LYS A 175 1.44 13.07 6.35
N LEU A 176 1.32 12.85 5.05
CA LEU A 176 1.03 11.54 4.44
C LEU A 176 2.12 10.52 4.78
N THR A 177 3.39 10.92 4.70
CA THR A 177 4.54 10.08 5.04
C THR A 177 4.53 9.73 6.53
N ASN A 178 4.30 10.73 7.39
CA ASN A 178 4.15 10.51 8.84
C ASN A 178 2.97 9.57 9.17
N ASN A 179 1.85 9.63 8.43
CA ASN A 179 0.74 8.69 8.63
C ASN A 179 1.15 7.24 8.35
N ALA A 180 1.97 6.99 7.32
CA ALA A 180 2.51 5.67 7.03
C ALA A 180 3.52 5.22 8.11
N GLU A 181 4.40 6.12 8.54
CA GLU A 181 5.37 5.87 9.62
C GLU A 181 4.69 5.51 10.96
N THR A 182 3.59 6.18 11.30
CA THR A 182 2.82 5.96 12.53
C THR A 182 2.40 4.49 12.66
N MET A 183 2.02 3.84 11.56
CA MET A 183 1.66 2.42 11.56
C MET A 183 2.84 1.54 11.99
N LEU A 184 4.04 1.82 11.49
CA LEU A 184 5.26 1.07 11.84
C LEU A 184 5.70 1.34 13.27
N GLN A 185 5.56 2.58 13.74
CA GLN A 185 5.85 2.98 15.12
C GLN A 185 4.94 2.26 16.11
N LEU A 186 3.62 2.22 15.85
CA LEU A 186 2.65 1.50 16.67
C LEU A 186 2.87 -0.01 16.65
N LEU A 187 3.31 -0.55 15.51
CA LEU A 187 3.75 -1.94 15.38
C LEU A 187 5.15 -2.18 15.96
N ASN A 188 5.85 -1.17 16.49
CA ASN A 188 7.23 -1.24 16.99
C ASN A 188 8.22 -1.90 16.00
N LEU A 189 8.10 -1.57 14.72
CA LEU A 189 8.94 -2.10 13.65
C LEU A 189 10.08 -1.12 13.29
N PRO A 190 11.34 -1.58 13.19
CA PRO A 190 12.44 -0.71 12.77
C PRO A 190 12.29 -0.32 11.29
N TYR A 191 12.35 0.97 11.00
CA TYR A 191 12.19 1.48 9.63
C TYR A 191 13.09 2.70 9.38
N ARG A 192 13.20 3.07 8.10
CA ARG A 192 13.82 4.31 7.62
C ARG A 192 12.95 4.97 6.54
N VAL A 193 13.10 6.27 6.38
CA VAL A 193 12.49 7.05 5.30
C VAL A 193 13.59 7.44 4.32
N VAL A 194 13.34 7.21 3.03
CA VAL A 194 14.29 7.48 1.95
C VAL A 194 13.64 8.46 0.99
N LYS A 195 14.30 9.60 0.77
CA LYS A 195 13.94 10.52 -0.30
C LYS A 195 14.46 9.98 -1.63
N ILE A 196 13.56 9.80 -2.60
CA ILE A 196 13.89 9.15 -3.87
C ILE A 196 14.54 10.13 -4.84
N CYS A 197 15.59 9.67 -5.53
CA CYS A 197 16.30 10.48 -6.51
C CYS A 197 15.54 10.53 -7.84
N THR A 198 15.83 11.52 -8.68
CA THR A 198 15.08 11.78 -9.92
C THR A 198 15.05 10.60 -10.89
N GLY A 199 16.12 9.78 -10.94
CA GLY A 199 16.20 8.62 -11.81
C GLY A 199 15.35 7.42 -11.38
N ASP A 200 14.85 7.43 -10.15
CA ASP A 200 14.05 6.35 -9.55
C ASP A 200 12.62 6.82 -9.18
N LEU A 201 12.24 8.02 -9.62
CA LEU A 201 10.86 8.51 -9.47
C LEU A 201 9.92 7.70 -10.35
N GLY A 202 8.75 7.37 -9.79
CA GLY A 202 7.63 6.82 -10.55
C GLY A 202 7.11 7.81 -11.60
N PHE A 203 6.45 7.30 -12.64
CA PHE A 203 6.03 8.09 -13.80
C PHE A 203 5.16 9.33 -13.48
N THR A 204 4.41 9.28 -12.39
CA THR A 204 3.45 10.33 -11.99
C THR A 204 3.97 11.26 -10.90
N ALA A 205 5.07 10.91 -10.22
CA ALA A 205 5.51 11.60 -9.01
C ALA A 205 6.46 12.76 -9.35
N SER A 206 6.12 13.96 -8.86
CA SER A 206 7.05 15.10 -8.82
C SER A 206 8.03 14.98 -7.64
N PHE A 207 7.58 14.36 -6.54
CA PHE A 207 8.38 14.08 -5.36
C PHE A 207 7.90 12.79 -4.68
N LYS A 208 8.82 11.98 -4.15
CA LYS A 208 8.49 10.72 -3.48
C LYS A 208 9.39 10.43 -2.27
N TYR A 209 8.79 9.87 -1.23
CA TYR A 209 9.46 9.16 -0.14
C TYR A 209 9.11 7.67 -0.21
N ASP A 210 10.11 6.80 -0.01
CA ASP A 210 9.86 5.41 0.37
C ASP A 210 10.06 5.24 1.87
N VAL A 211 9.12 4.55 2.50
CA VAL A 211 9.26 4.04 3.87
C VAL A 211 9.68 2.58 3.73
N GLU A 212 10.85 2.26 4.27
CA GLU A 212 11.43 0.93 4.20
C GLU A 212 11.58 0.34 5.59
N VAL A 213 11.20 -0.92 5.76
CA VAL A 213 11.17 -1.62 7.04
C VAL A 213 12.22 -2.73 7.09
N TRP A 214 12.77 -2.99 8.27
CA TRP A 214 13.81 -3.99 8.47
C TRP A 214 13.30 -5.41 8.23
N MET A 215 13.98 -6.14 7.34
CA MET A 215 13.72 -7.55 7.04
C MET A 215 14.95 -8.40 7.41
N PRO A 216 14.92 -9.12 8.55
CA PRO A 216 16.03 -9.95 9.00
C PRO A 216 16.56 -10.92 7.95
N SER A 217 15.68 -11.64 7.24
CA SER A 217 16.10 -12.65 6.26
C SER A 217 16.82 -12.06 5.03
N TYR A 218 16.53 -10.79 4.71
CA TYR A 218 17.19 -10.07 3.63
C TYR A 218 18.41 -9.25 4.11
N ASN A 219 18.60 -9.14 5.44
CA ASN A 219 19.61 -8.31 6.09
C ASN A 219 19.65 -6.87 5.55
N ARG A 220 18.48 -6.29 5.27
CA ARG A 220 18.32 -4.93 4.73
C ARG A 220 16.94 -4.36 5.04
N TYR A 221 16.78 -3.07 4.79
CA TYR A 221 15.48 -2.44 4.71
C TYR A 221 14.83 -2.72 3.35
N VAL A 222 13.53 -3.02 3.37
CA VAL A 222 12.71 -3.30 2.18
C VAL A 222 11.51 -2.36 2.18
N GLU A 223 11.19 -1.79 1.03
CA GLU A 223 10.04 -0.89 0.84
C GLU A 223 8.75 -1.52 1.37
N ILE A 224 8.01 -0.78 2.20
CA ILE A 224 6.67 -1.16 2.68
C ILE A 224 5.62 -0.10 2.36
N SER A 225 6.06 1.13 2.10
CA SER A 225 5.23 2.21 1.59
C SER A 225 6.00 3.12 0.64
N SER A 226 5.26 3.67 -0.31
CA SER A 226 5.68 4.71 -1.24
C SER A 226 4.68 5.85 -1.13
N CYS A 227 5.14 7.03 -0.72
CA CYS A 227 4.34 8.25 -0.55
C CYS A 227 4.79 9.30 -1.58
N SER A 228 3.88 9.73 -2.45
CA SER A 228 4.17 10.59 -3.60
C SER A 228 3.29 11.83 -3.64
N ASN A 229 3.91 12.95 -4.03
CA ASN A 229 3.21 14.14 -4.51
C ASN A 229 3.28 14.15 -6.04
N CYS A 230 2.11 14.11 -6.68
CA CYS A 230 1.96 14.10 -8.14
C CYS A 230 1.70 15.51 -8.70
N GLU A 231 1.69 16.54 -7.83
CA GLU A 231 1.26 17.89 -8.17
C GLU A 231 -0.04 17.84 -8.98
N ASP A 232 -0.12 18.58 -10.09
CA ASP A 232 -1.29 18.62 -10.96
C ASP A 232 -1.29 17.55 -12.08
N PHE A 233 -0.30 16.64 -12.13
CA PHE A 233 -0.14 15.68 -13.23
C PHE A 233 -1.39 14.82 -13.44
N GLN A 234 -1.89 14.21 -12.36
CA GLN A 234 -3.08 13.36 -12.42
C GLN A 234 -4.34 14.22 -12.54
N ALA A 235 -4.40 15.36 -11.85
CA ALA A 235 -5.53 16.29 -11.90
C ALA A 235 -5.80 16.79 -13.32
N ARG A 236 -4.76 17.10 -14.10
CA ARG A 236 -4.87 17.50 -15.52
C ARG A 236 -5.44 16.39 -16.39
N ARG A 237 -5.03 15.14 -16.17
CA ARG A 237 -5.49 13.97 -16.93
C ARG A 237 -6.91 13.55 -16.58
N ALA A 238 -7.26 13.61 -15.30
CA ALA A 238 -8.58 13.26 -14.78
C ALA A 238 -9.57 14.45 -14.78
N GLY A 239 -9.14 15.65 -15.17
CA GLY A 239 -10.00 16.84 -15.26
C GLY A 239 -10.45 17.43 -13.91
N ILE A 240 -9.72 17.15 -12.82
CA ILE A 240 -10.09 17.52 -11.45
C ILE A 240 -9.65 18.94 -11.15
N ARG A 241 -10.60 19.83 -10.94
CA ARG A 241 -10.35 21.27 -10.73
C ARG A 241 -11.02 21.76 -9.46
N PHE A 242 -10.65 22.95 -9.02
CA PHE A 242 -11.35 23.67 -7.96
C PHE A 242 -11.46 25.17 -8.27
N LYS A 243 -12.29 25.88 -7.53
CA LYS A 243 -12.32 27.34 -7.51
C LYS A 243 -12.09 27.88 -6.10
N ARG A 244 -11.28 28.92 -5.97
CA ARG A 244 -11.04 29.64 -4.69
C ARG A 244 -12.29 30.33 -4.16
N ASP A 245 -13.08 30.91 -5.06
CA ASP A 245 -14.40 31.49 -4.80
C ASP A 245 -15.28 31.37 -6.06
N LYS A 246 -16.52 31.88 -6.02
CA LYS A 246 -17.47 31.73 -7.15
C LYS A 246 -17.00 32.39 -8.44
N ASP A 247 -16.29 33.51 -8.33
CA ASP A 247 -15.91 34.39 -9.44
C ASP A 247 -14.50 34.08 -9.98
N SER A 248 -13.71 33.34 -9.19
CA SER A 248 -12.39 32.86 -9.56
C SER A 248 -12.41 31.90 -10.76
N LYS A 249 -11.32 31.94 -11.54
CA LYS A 249 -11.03 30.94 -12.57
C LYS A 249 -10.80 29.58 -11.91
N THR A 250 -11.04 28.51 -12.66
CA THR A 250 -10.74 27.16 -12.19
C THR A 250 -9.24 26.91 -12.19
N GLU A 251 -8.74 26.32 -11.11
CA GLU A 251 -7.36 25.83 -10.96
C GLU A 251 -7.38 24.29 -10.87
N TYR A 252 -6.26 23.64 -11.19
CA TYR A 252 -6.12 22.20 -10.96
C TYR A 252 -5.72 21.95 -9.50
N VAL A 253 -6.31 20.93 -8.89
CA VAL A 253 -5.87 20.45 -7.57
C VAL A 253 -4.52 19.77 -7.67
N HIS A 254 -3.84 19.60 -6.53
CA HIS A 254 -2.74 18.66 -6.41
C HIS A 254 -3.24 17.31 -5.86
N THR A 255 -2.58 16.24 -6.27
CA THR A 255 -2.92 14.86 -5.90
C THR A 255 -1.74 14.19 -5.20
N LEU A 256 -2.02 13.46 -4.13
CA LEU A 256 -1.04 12.68 -3.40
C LEU A 256 -1.58 11.29 -3.11
N ASN A 257 -0.67 10.32 -3.07
CA ASN A 257 -1.00 8.95 -2.70
C ASN A 257 0.13 8.32 -1.88
N GLY A 258 -0.25 7.44 -0.96
CA GLY A 258 0.66 6.76 -0.06
C GLY A 258 0.10 5.41 0.38
N SER A 259 0.97 4.41 0.48
CA SER A 259 0.56 3.14 1.08
C SER A 259 0.51 3.29 2.61
N GLY A 260 -0.55 2.80 3.25
CA GLY A 260 -0.71 2.91 4.70
C GLY A 260 -1.22 1.62 5.36
N LEU A 261 -0.68 0.41 5.12
CA LEU A 261 0.53 0.00 4.38
C LEU A 261 0.18 -1.13 3.38
N ALA A 262 1.20 -1.68 2.69
CA ALA A 262 1.05 -2.94 1.94
C ALA A 262 0.95 -4.14 2.90
N ILE A 263 -0.25 -4.72 3.04
CA ILE A 263 -0.58 -5.69 4.10
C ILE A 263 0.24 -6.97 3.98
N GLY A 264 0.39 -7.54 2.78
CA GLY A 264 1.17 -8.77 2.59
C GLY A 264 2.63 -8.62 3.00
N ARG A 265 3.24 -7.46 2.72
CA ARG A 265 4.59 -7.13 3.19
C ARG A 265 4.61 -6.98 4.72
N SER A 266 3.60 -6.34 5.32
CA SER A 266 3.47 -6.25 6.77
C SER A 266 3.38 -7.61 7.46
N VAL A 267 2.67 -8.58 6.87
CA VAL A 267 2.64 -9.96 7.39
C VAL A 267 4.05 -10.55 7.39
N ALA A 268 4.76 -10.50 6.27
CA ALA A 268 6.14 -11.01 6.19
C ALA A 268 7.05 -10.38 7.25
N VAL A 269 6.96 -9.06 7.41
CA VAL A 269 7.76 -8.29 8.37
C VAL A 269 7.45 -8.70 9.82
N ILE A 270 6.17 -8.91 10.16
CA ILE A 270 5.78 -9.36 11.50
C ILE A 270 6.28 -10.77 11.75
N LEU A 271 6.10 -11.69 10.80
CA LEU A 271 6.59 -13.06 10.92
C LEU A 271 8.10 -13.08 11.18
N GLU A 272 8.88 -12.23 10.51
CA GLU A 272 10.33 -12.22 10.70
C GLU A 272 10.81 -11.48 11.95
N ASN A 273 10.21 -10.34 12.29
CA ASN A 273 10.69 -9.52 13.42
C ASN A 273 10.15 -9.99 14.78
N TYR A 274 9.07 -10.78 14.80
CA TYR A 274 8.44 -11.27 16.02
C TYR A 274 8.56 -12.78 16.23
N GLN A 275 9.36 -13.47 15.41
CA GLN A 275 9.62 -14.90 15.60
C GLN A 275 10.37 -15.19 16.91
N GLN A 276 10.15 -16.38 17.44
CA GLN A 276 10.80 -16.93 18.63
C GLN A 276 11.59 -18.19 18.23
N GLU A 277 12.51 -18.62 19.10
CA GLU A 277 13.33 -19.81 18.88
C GLU A 277 12.50 -21.09 18.65
N ASP A 278 11.33 -21.19 19.29
CA ASP A 278 10.41 -22.34 19.14
C ASP A 278 9.60 -22.32 17.81
N GLY A 279 9.83 -21.34 16.93
CA GLY A 279 9.13 -21.16 15.67
C GLY A 279 7.79 -20.42 15.78
N SER A 280 7.36 -20.07 17.00
CA SER A 280 6.17 -19.25 17.19
C SER A 280 6.41 -17.78 16.86
N VAL A 281 5.34 -17.03 16.59
CA VAL A 281 5.41 -15.58 16.32
C VAL A 281 4.59 -14.82 17.34
N VAL A 282 5.22 -13.90 18.08
CA VAL A 282 4.53 -13.02 19.01
C VAL A 282 3.66 -12.03 18.22
N VAL A 283 2.39 -11.92 18.60
CA VAL A 283 1.50 -10.92 17.99
C VAL A 283 1.81 -9.54 18.58
N PRO A 284 2.10 -8.51 17.75
CA PRO A 284 2.27 -7.14 18.21
C PRO A 284 1.10 -6.68 19.08
N GLU A 285 1.39 -5.95 20.15
CA GLU A 285 0.39 -5.62 21.17
C GLU A 285 -0.86 -4.95 20.59
N VAL A 286 -0.66 -3.97 19.70
CA VAL A 286 -1.73 -3.24 19.01
C VAL A 286 -2.63 -4.12 18.12
N LEU A 287 -2.16 -5.31 17.74
CA LEU A 287 -2.92 -6.27 16.93
C LEU A 287 -3.68 -7.30 17.78
N ARG A 288 -3.38 -7.45 19.08
CA ARG A 288 -3.93 -8.53 19.91
C ARG A 288 -5.45 -8.49 20.03
N ALA A 289 -6.05 -7.30 20.08
CA ALA A 289 -7.51 -7.15 20.11
C ALA A 289 -8.17 -7.69 18.83
N TYR A 290 -7.55 -7.48 17.67
CA TYR A 290 -8.01 -8.00 16.38
C TYR A 290 -7.72 -9.51 16.23
N MET A 291 -6.55 -9.94 16.72
CA MET A 291 -6.06 -11.32 16.63
C MET A 291 -6.69 -12.27 17.64
N GLY A 292 -7.21 -11.79 18.77
CA GLY A 292 -7.76 -12.61 19.86
C GLY A 292 -6.76 -13.61 20.47
N VAL A 293 -5.49 -13.54 20.09
CA VAL A 293 -4.38 -14.35 20.59
C VAL A 293 -3.16 -13.46 20.73
N SER A 294 -2.25 -13.80 21.64
CA SER A 294 -0.99 -13.08 21.85
C SER A 294 0.19 -13.68 21.09
N VAL A 295 0.05 -14.91 20.58
CA VAL A 295 1.09 -15.66 19.85
C VAL A 295 0.43 -16.51 18.76
N ILE A 296 1.10 -16.67 17.61
CA ILE A 296 0.79 -17.62 16.55
C ILE A 296 1.65 -18.86 16.76
N LYS A 297 1.02 -20.02 16.94
CA LYS A 297 1.63 -21.33 17.17
C LYS A 297 0.92 -22.39 16.34
#